data_AF-A0A9D7EUK2-F1
#
_entry.id   AF-A0A9D7EUK2-F1
#
_cell.length_a   1.000
_cell.length_b   1.000
_cell.length_c   1.000
_cell.angle_alpha   90.00
_cell.angle_beta   90.00
_cell.angle_gamma   90.00
#
_symmetry.space_group_name_H-M   'P 1'
#
loop_
_entity.id
_entity.type
_entity.pdbx_description
1 polymer ?
#
loop_
_entity_poly.entity_id
_entity_poly.type
_entity_poly.pdbx_seq_one_letter_code
_entity_poly.pdbx_strand_id
1 'polypeptide(L)'
;MKKLLIIITVFPFFTRAQLKLAKIFSDDMLLQRNQPVWIWGKAIPGKSVQVLFANEKRNTLVQSDSSWAVIFNKQKASIQPQSFSVISGDEKIVIKNILIGDLWLCIGQSNMEWPMQKEMHYKDALPNSRQPLMRLYNPTYAGKNSYNVLFTDSIIQNLATENFYKGQWQTCDSNSFKTMSAVAYYFGKELAENINIPVGLINISIGGAPLETFISNEALKNSQQFADKLKRRLADQ
;
A
#
# COMPACT_ATOMS: atom_id res chain seq x y z
N MET A 1 -56.17 -21.46 -27.40
CA MET A 1 -54.76 -21.07 -27.21
C MET A 1 -54.52 -20.87 -25.72
N LYS A 2 -53.82 -21.79 -25.03
CA LYS A 2 -53.56 -21.71 -23.59
C LYS A 2 -52.46 -20.68 -23.33
N LYS A 3 -52.76 -19.60 -22.60
CA LYS A 3 -51.77 -18.61 -22.16
C LYS A 3 -50.95 -19.23 -21.02
N LEU A 4 -49.66 -19.47 -21.26
CA LEU A 4 -48.71 -19.94 -20.26
C LEU A 4 -48.23 -18.73 -19.45
N LEU A 5 -48.58 -18.67 -18.17
CA LEU A 5 -48.13 -17.63 -17.24
C LEU A 5 -46.74 -18.04 -16.70
N ILE A 6 -45.69 -17.32 -17.08
CA ILE A 6 -44.33 -17.55 -16.55
C ILE A 6 -44.18 -16.72 -15.27
N ILE A 7 -44.13 -17.39 -14.12
CA ILE A 7 -43.82 -16.76 -12.83
C ILE A 7 -42.30 -16.65 -12.71
N ILE A 8 -41.77 -15.44 -12.86
CA ILE A 8 -40.35 -15.15 -12.62
C ILE A 8 -40.15 -15.01 -11.11
N THR A 9 -39.58 -16.03 -10.48
CA THR A 9 -39.19 -16.00 -9.06
C THR A 9 -37.84 -15.30 -8.94
N VAL A 10 -37.84 -14.06 -8.44
CA VAL A 10 -36.61 -13.32 -8.13
C VAL A 10 -36.10 -13.83 -6.78
N PHE A 11 -35.15 -14.76 -6.80
CA PHE A 11 -34.41 -15.13 -5.59
C PHE A 11 -33.50 -13.96 -5.17
N PRO A 12 -33.58 -13.47 -3.93
CA PRO A 12 -32.65 -12.48 -3.44
C PRO A 12 -31.25 -13.10 -3.37
N PHE A 13 -30.36 -12.67 -4.26
CA PHE A 13 -28.93 -12.94 -4.14
C PHE A 13 -28.42 -12.20 -2.90
N PHE A 14 -28.15 -12.93 -1.83
CA PHE A 14 -27.39 -12.38 -0.71
C PHE A 14 -25.95 -12.18 -1.16
N THR A 15 -25.63 -10.97 -1.59
CA THR A 15 -24.24 -10.55 -1.79
C THR A 15 -23.59 -10.44 -0.40
N ARG A 16 -22.69 -11.36 -0.08
CA ARG A 16 -21.82 -11.20 1.09
C ARG A 16 -20.77 -10.14 0.75
N ALA A 17 -21.02 -8.88 1.09
CA ALA A 17 -19.96 -7.88 1.01
C ALA A 17 -18.92 -8.21 2.10
N GLN A 18 -17.76 -8.65 1.67
CA GLN A 18 -16.69 -9.11 2.56
C GLN A 18 -16.04 -7.91 3.27
N LEU A 19 -15.79 -8.03 4.57
CA LEU A 19 -14.93 -7.13 5.32
C LEU A 19 -13.56 -7.05 4.63
N LYS A 20 -13.09 -5.84 4.30
CA LYS A 20 -11.80 -5.60 3.65
C LYS A 20 -11.08 -4.44 4.32
N LEU A 21 -9.79 -4.58 4.54
CA LEU A 21 -8.90 -3.47 4.89
C LEU A 21 -8.37 -2.78 3.63
N ALA A 22 -7.93 -1.53 3.77
CA ALA A 22 -7.13 -0.90 2.74
C ALA A 22 -5.85 -1.72 2.46
N LYS A 23 -5.45 -1.84 1.19
CA LYS A 23 -4.37 -2.72 0.73
C LYS A 23 -2.99 -2.46 1.37
N ILE A 24 -2.79 -1.29 1.98
CA ILE A 24 -1.55 -0.93 2.67
C ILE A 24 -1.37 -1.69 3.99
N PHE A 25 -2.47 -2.14 4.61
CA PHE A 25 -2.41 -2.93 5.83
C PHE A 25 -2.08 -4.37 5.50
N SER A 26 -0.93 -4.84 5.98
CA SER A 26 -0.49 -6.23 5.92
C SER A 26 0.42 -6.52 7.11
N ASP A 27 0.67 -7.80 7.37
CA ASP A 27 1.62 -8.23 8.38
C ASP A 27 3.00 -7.59 8.11
N ASP A 28 3.80 -7.48 9.16
CA ASP A 28 5.15 -6.91 9.11
C ASP A 28 5.19 -5.40 8.77
N MET A 29 4.07 -4.69 8.84
CA MET A 29 4.07 -3.26 8.54
C MET A 29 4.67 -2.38 9.65
N LEU A 30 4.84 -1.10 9.34
CA LEU A 30 5.22 -0.07 10.29
C LEU A 30 4.19 1.06 10.30
N LEU A 31 3.87 1.58 11.49
CA LEU A 31 3.01 2.75 11.68
C LEU A 31 3.83 3.96 12.15
N GLN A 32 3.46 5.15 11.67
CA GLN A 32 4.14 6.40 12.04
C GLN A 32 3.94 6.72 13.52
N ARG A 33 5.06 6.90 14.24
CA ARG A 33 5.07 7.37 15.62
C ARG A 33 4.60 8.82 15.72
N ASN A 34 4.10 9.19 16.89
CA ASN A 34 3.69 10.55 17.26
C ASN A 34 2.56 11.15 16.39
N GLN A 35 1.90 10.33 15.57
CA GLN A 35 0.73 10.69 14.78
C GLN A 35 -0.46 9.80 15.14
N PRO A 36 -1.71 10.30 15.05
CA PRO A 36 -2.89 9.46 15.20
C PRO A 36 -2.86 8.28 14.22
N VAL A 37 -3.26 7.10 14.67
CA VAL A 37 -3.28 5.90 13.84
C VAL A 37 -4.67 5.72 13.25
N TRP A 38 -4.76 5.85 11.93
CA TRP A 38 -5.98 5.62 11.17
C TRP A 38 -6.01 4.16 10.73
N ILE A 39 -7.13 3.48 10.95
CA ILE A 39 -7.40 2.14 10.42
C ILE A 39 -8.72 2.21 9.67
N TRP A 40 -8.73 1.82 8.39
CA TRP A 40 -9.86 2.00 7.51
C TRP A 40 -9.98 0.88 6.47
N GLY A 41 -11.16 0.78 5.87
CA GLY A 41 -11.46 -0.27 4.92
C GLY A 41 -12.86 -0.16 4.32
N LYS A 42 -13.35 -1.28 3.79
CA LYS A 42 -14.71 -1.45 3.27
C LYS A 42 -15.44 -2.59 3.99
N ALA A 43 -16.75 -2.48 4.13
CA ALA A 43 -17.63 -3.51 4.69
C ALA A 43 -19.08 -3.27 4.25
N ILE A 44 -20.04 -4.06 4.75
CA ILE A 44 -21.47 -3.89 4.43
C ILE A 44 -22.00 -2.58 5.06
N PRO A 45 -22.61 -1.66 4.28
CA PRO A 45 -23.23 -0.44 4.80
C PRO A 45 -24.18 -0.68 5.99
N GLY A 46 -24.12 0.20 7.00
CA GLY A 46 -24.96 0.12 8.20
C GLY A 46 -24.56 -0.96 9.21
N LYS A 47 -23.59 -1.83 8.91
CA LYS A 47 -23.03 -2.76 9.91
C LYS A 47 -22.04 -2.05 10.84
N SER A 48 -21.83 -2.63 12.02
CA SER A 48 -20.82 -2.17 12.98
C SER A 48 -19.48 -2.84 12.70
N VAL A 49 -18.41 -2.05 12.70
CA VAL A 49 -17.03 -2.51 12.65
C VAL A 49 -16.36 -2.19 13.99
N GLN A 50 -15.77 -3.21 14.60
CA GLN A 50 -14.95 -3.09 15.80
C GLN A 50 -13.48 -3.26 15.44
N VAL A 51 -12.64 -2.37 15.96
CA VAL A 51 -11.19 -2.46 15.83
C VAL A 51 -10.56 -2.51 17.23
N LEU A 52 -9.69 -3.50 17.43
CA LEU A 52 -8.86 -3.67 18.62
C LEU A 52 -7.42 -3.41 18.23
N PHE A 53 -6.77 -2.44 18.88
CA PHE A 53 -5.37 -2.12 18.65
C PHE A 53 -4.72 -1.67 19.96
N ALA A 54 -3.59 -2.28 20.30
CA ALA A 54 -2.99 -2.18 21.64
C ALA A 54 -4.03 -2.50 22.73
N ASN A 55 -4.20 -1.63 23.71
CA ASN A 55 -5.19 -1.77 24.79
C ASN A 55 -6.48 -0.97 24.52
N GLU A 56 -6.68 -0.49 23.30
CA GLU A 56 -7.81 0.34 22.93
C GLU A 56 -8.79 -0.42 22.02
N LYS A 57 -10.08 -0.16 22.25
CA LYS A 57 -11.19 -0.60 21.40
C LYS A 57 -11.86 0.61 20.78
N ARG A 58 -12.15 0.52 19.48
CA ARG A 58 -12.96 1.50 18.75
C ARG A 58 -14.07 0.78 17.99
N ASN A 59 -15.23 1.41 17.89
CA ASN A 59 -16.33 0.94 17.06
C ASN A 59 -16.75 2.07 16.12
N THR A 60 -17.18 1.72 14.91
CA THR A 60 -17.76 2.65 13.95
C THR A 60 -18.87 1.95 13.17
N LEU A 61 -19.79 2.74 12.59
CA LEU A 61 -20.71 2.24 11.57
C LEU A 61 -20.08 2.38 10.19
N VAL A 62 -20.41 1.44 9.31
CA VAL A 62 -20.05 1.50 7.89
C VAL A 62 -20.99 2.47 7.18
N GLN A 63 -20.42 3.39 6.42
CA GLN A 63 -21.13 4.41 5.67
C GLN A 63 -21.87 3.83 4.45
N SER A 64 -22.75 4.63 3.83
CA SER A 64 -23.53 4.22 2.65
C SER A 64 -22.66 3.86 1.44
N ASP A 65 -21.46 4.45 1.33
CA ASP A 65 -20.46 4.15 0.30
C ASP A 65 -19.61 2.90 0.61
N SER A 66 -19.99 2.14 1.65
CA SER A 66 -19.28 0.97 2.19
C SER A 66 -17.98 1.28 2.92
N SER A 67 -17.58 2.56 3.08
CA SER A 67 -16.36 2.94 3.79
C SER A 67 -16.55 2.92 5.32
N TRP A 68 -15.45 2.70 6.03
CA TRP A 68 -15.38 2.86 7.48
C TRP A 68 -13.96 3.25 7.89
N ALA A 69 -13.83 3.99 8.98
CA ALA A 69 -12.55 4.35 9.56
C ALA A 69 -12.67 4.52 11.08
N VAL A 70 -11.58 4.24 11.79
CA VAL A 70 -11.41 4.56 13.20
C VAL A 70 -10.06 5.23 13.41
N ILE A 71 -9.96 6.06 14.45
CA ILE A 71 -8.75 6.77 14.82
C ILE A 71 -8.35 6.37 16.24
N PHE A 72 -7.11 5.93 16.39
CA PHE A 72 -6.48 5.65 17.67
C PHE A 72 -5.50 6.76 18.05
N ASN A 73 -5.21 6.85 19.35
CA ASN A 73 -4.26 7.81 19.87
C ASN A 73 -2.86 7.58 19.29
N LYS A 74 -2.09 8.66 19.17
CA LYS A 74 -0.69 8.59 18.78
C LYS A 74 0.11 7.74 19.77
N GLN A 75 1.03 6.94 19.25
CA GLN A 75 1.96 6.15 20.05
C GLN A 75 3.39 6.65 19.88
N LYS A 76 4.21 6.49 20.92
CA LYS A 76 5.67 6.68 20.82
C LYS A 76 6.29 5.54 19.99
N ALA A 77 7.54 5.72 19.56
CA ALA A 77 8.27 4.65 18.90
C ALA A 77 8.33 3.39 19.78
N SER A 78 8.20 2.21 19.17
CA SER A 78 8.24 0.92 19.87
C SER A 78 8.83 -0.15 18.98
N ILE A 79 9.86 -0.83 19.49
CA ILE A 79 10.44 -2.03 18.89
C ILE A 79 9.63 -3.30 19.22
N GLN A 80 8.70 -3.22 20.16
CA GLN A 80 7.84 -4.34 20.53
C GLN A 80 6.74 -4.53 19.48
N PRO A 81 6.66 -5.69 18.81
CA PRO A 81 5.65 -5.95 17.81
C PRO A 81 4.24 -5.90 18.40
N GLN A 82 3.36 -5.16 17.72
CA GLN A 82 1.94 -5.08 18.02
C GLN A 82 1.11 -5.79 16.96
N SER A 83 -0.19 -5.90 17.23
CA SER A 83 -1.18 -6.41 16.28
C SER A 83 -2.47 -5.62 16.44
N PHE A 84 -3.24 -5.52 15.37
CA PHE A 84 -4.64 -5.10 15.47
C PHE A 84 -5.56 -6.12 14.84
N SER A 85 -6.81 -6.12 15.28
CA SER A 85 -7.86 -6.93 14.65
C SER A 85 -9.09 -6.10 14.34
N VAL A 86 -9.70 -6.40 13.20
CA VAL A 86 -10.95 -5.80 12.73
C VAL A 86 -12.01 -6.88 12.70
N ILE A 87 -13.17 -6.61 13.29
CA ILE A 87 -14.29 -7.55 13.43
C ILE A 87 -15.56 -6.87 12.91
N SER A 88 -16.32 -7.59 12.08
CA SER A 88 -17.65 -7.15 11.60
C SER A 88 -18.54 -8.37 11.41
N GLY A 89 -19.53 -8.55 12.30
CA GLY A 89 -20.31 -9.79 12.34
C GLY A 89 -19.42 -11.00 12.62
N ASP A 90 -19.47 -12.00 11.74
CA ASP A 90 -18.67 -13.24 11.85
C ASP A 90 -17.29 -13.12 11.18
N GLU A 91 -16.99 -12.00 10.51
CA GLU A 91 -15.71 -11.80 9.83
C GLU A 91 -14.68 -11.16 10.77
N LYS A 92 -13.44 -11.69 10.74
CA LYS A 92 -12.30 -11.17 11.50
C LYS A 92 -11.04 -11.12 10.64
N ILE A 93 -10.38 -9.97 10.62
CA ILE A 93 -9.05 -9.78 10.04
C ILE A 93 -8.08 -9.46 11.18
N VAL A 94 -6.88 -10.02 11.14
CA VAL A 94 -5.80 -9.74 12.11
C VAL A 94 -4.55 -9.37 11.33
N ILE A 95 -3.94 -8.23 11.69
CA ILE A 95 -2.64 -7.78 11.17
C ILE A 95 -1.63 -7.87 12.30
N LYS A 96 -0.48 -8.49 12.02
CA LYS A 96 0.54 -8.87 13.01
C LYS A 96 1.89 -8.24 12.72
N ASN A 97 2.77 -8.33 13.72
CA ASN A 97 4.16 -7.89 13.66
C ASN A 97 4.35 -6.42 13.26
N ILE A 98 3.49 -5.55 13.81
CA ILE A 98 3.48 -4.12 13.51
C ILE A 98 4.48 -3.41 14.43
N LEU A 99 5.41 -2.65 13.84
CA LEU A 99 6.28 -1.73 14.61
C LEU A 99 5.76 -0.30 14.58
N ILE A 100 6.13 0.51 15.57
CA ILE A 100 5.83 1.94 15.61
C ILE A 100 7.14 2.72 15.47
N GLY A 101 7.25 3.55 14.43
CA GLY A 101 8.53 4.19 14.08
C GLY A 101 8.37 5.31 13.05
N ASP A 102 9.42 5.57 12.27
CA ASP A 102 9.41 6.60 11.23
C ASP A 102 9.19 5.99 9.85
N LEU A 103 8.23 6.54 9.10
CA LEU A 103 7.96 6.17 7.71
C LEU A 103 8.65 7.14 6.75
N TRP A 104 9.32 6.58 5.75
CA TRP A 104 9.97 7.32 4.67
C TRP A 104 9.42 6.88 3.33
N LEU A 105 8.96 7.86 2.56
CA LEU A 105 8.48 7.65 1.21
C LEU A 105 9.63 7.86 0.21
N CYS A 106 9.99 6.79 -0.50
CA CYS A 106 11.05 6.77 -1.48
C CYS A 106 10.43 6.87 -2.89
N ILE A 107 10.54 8.05 -3.50
CA ILE A 107 9.98 8.36 -4.82
C ILE A 107 11.06 8.78 -5.80
N GLY A 108 10.73 8.75 -7.09
CA GLY A 108 11.61 9.20 -8.16
C GLY A 108 11.67 8.17 -9.29
N GLN A 109 12.78 8.18 -10.01
CA GLN A 109 13.00 7.36 -11.20
C GLN A 109 14.02 6.22 -10.97
N SER A 110 14.70 5.78 -12.03
CA SER A 110 15.58 4.60 -12.07
C SER A 110 16.67 4.58 -10.99
N ASN A 111 17.23 5.74 -10.61
CA ASN A 111 18.25 5.80 -9.55
C ASN A 111 17.67 5.50 -8.16
N MET A 112 16.44 5.95 -7.88
CA MET A 112 15.74 5.55 -6.66
C MET A 112 15.26 4.11 -6.76
N GLU A 113 14.86 3.65 -7.94
CA GLU A 113 14.40 2.26 -8.13
C GLU A 113 15.54 1.22 -8.05
N TRP A 114 16.80 1.66 -8.22
CA TRP A 114 17.95 0.79 -8.40
C TRP A 114 18.04 -0.29 -7.31
N PRO A 115 17.87 -1.59 -7.65
CA PRO A 115 17.69 -2.62 -6.64
C PRO A 115 19.04 -3.06 -6.05
N MET A 116 19.06 -3.46 -4.77
CA MET A 116 20.25 -3.96 -4.08
C MET A 116 20.98 -5.05 -4.85
N GLN A 117 20.28 -6.00 -5.48
CA GLN A 117 20.93 -7.07 -6.26
C GLN A 117 21.78 -6.58 -7.46
N LYS A 118 21.61 -5.33 -7.87
CA LYS A 118 22.40 -4.68 -8.94
C LYS A 118 23.39 -3.65 -8.37
N GLU A 119 23.44 -3.49 -7.06
CA GLU A 119 24.38 -2.60 -6.39
C GLU A 119 25.78 -3.23 -6.36
N MET A 120 26.82 -2.41 -6.46
CA MET A 120 28.21 -2.86 -6.67
C MET A 120 28.79 -3.66 -5.50
N HIS A 121 28.37 -3.36 -4.27
CA HIS A 121 28.79 -4.00 -3.02
C HIS A 121 27.74 -4.98 -2.47
N TYR A 122 26.79 -5.45 -3.29
CA TYR A 122 25.72 -6.34 -2.87
C TYR A 122 26.21 -7.58 -2.09
N LYS A 123 27.30 -8.19 -2.54
CA LYS A 123 27.88 -9.39 -1.89
C LYS A 123 28.39 -9.09 -0.48
N ASP A 124 28.92 -7.89 -0.26
CA ASP A 124 29.45 -7.44 1.03
C ASP A 124 28.31 -7.04 1.97
N ALA A 125 27.21 -6.51 1.43
CA ALA A 125 26.02 -6.14 2.18
C ALA A 125 25.16 -7.36 2.60
N LEU A 126 25.18 -8.44 1.82
CA LEU A 126 24.31 -9.62 2.00
C LEU A 126 24.41 -10.27 3.40
N PRO A 127 25.61 -10.50 3.99
CA PRO A 127 25.71 -11.06 5.35
C PRO A 127 25.01 -10.20 6.43
N ASN A 128 24.88 -8.90 6.18
CA ASN A 128 24.30 -7.91 7.10
C ASN A 128 22.92 -7.41 6.61
N SER A 129 22.26 -8.16 5.73
CA SER A 129 20.98 -7.75 5.13
C SER A 129 19.80 -7.80 6.09
N ARG A 130 19.92 -8.60 7.16
CA ARG A 130 18.88 -8.72 8.18
C ARG A 130 18.90 -7.48 9.09
N GLN A 131 17.84 -6.69 9.01
CA GLN A 131 17.69 -5.44 9.78
C GLN A 131 16.39 -5.48 10.60
N PRO A 132 16.41 -5.94 11.87
CA PRO A 132 15.20 -6.19 12.66
C PRO A 132 14.30 -4.96 12.89
N LEU A 133 14.90 -3.77 12.88
CA LEU A 133 14.20 -2.49 13.05
C LEU A 133 13.66 -1.92 11.73
N MET A 134 13.96 -2.54 10.59
CA MET A 134 13.48 -2.07 9.29
C MET A 134 12.28 -2.87 8.82
N ARG A 135 11.33 -2.17 8.18
CA ARG A 135 10.22 -2.74 7.40
C ARG A 135 10.24 -2.18 6.00
N LEU A 136 10.01 -3.04 5.01
CA LEU A 136 10.11 -2.68 3.60
C LEU A 136 8.74 -2.84 2.94
N TYR A 137 8.30 -1.80 2.24
CA TYR A 137 7.18 -1.86 1.31
C TYR A 137 7.70 -1.50 -0.08
N ASN A 138 7.91 -2.51 -0.91
CA ASN A 138 8.51 -2.38 -2.24
C ASN A 138 7.63 -3.08 -3.30
N PRO A 139 6.40 -2.58 -3.53
CA PRO A 139 5.48 -3.20 -4.47
C PRO A 139 6.02 -3.18 -5.90
N THR A 140 5.56 -4.13 -6.70
CA THR A 140 5.70 -4.03 -8.16
C THR A 140 4.59 -3.16 -8.72
N TYR A 141 4.87 -2.43 -9.81
CA TYR A 141 3.86 -1.67 -10.54
C TYR A 141 3.51 -2.35 -11.88
N ALA A 142 2.32 -2.04 -12.40
CA ALA A 142 1.86 -2.53 -13.69
C ALA A 142 2.80 -2.08 -14.83
N GLY A 143 3.24 -3.01 -15.67
CA GLY A 143 4.18 -2.72 -16.77
C GLY A 143 5.65 -2.61 -16.34
N LYS A 144 6.01 -2.92 -15.09
CA LYS A 144 7.41 -2.97 -14.66
C LYS A 144 8.20 -3.94 -15.53
N ASN A 145 9.37 -3.49 -16.00
CA ASN A 145 10.25 -4.20 -16.93
C ASN A 145 9.65 -4.50 -18.32
N SER A 146 8.56 -3.85 -18.71
CA SER A 146 8.02 -3.91 -20.07
C SER A 146 8.55 -2.73 -20.88
N TYR A 147 9.45 -3.00 -21.83
CA TYR A 147 10.09 -1.99 -22.67
C TYR A 147 9.84 -2.28 -24.15
N ASN A 148 9.42 -1.28 -24.91
CA ASN A 148 9.17 -1.37 -26.37
C ASN A 148 8.23 -2.53 -26.77
N VAL A 149 7.29 -2.89 -25.90
CA VAL A 149 6.28 -3.93 -26.15
C VAL A 149 4.90 -3.40 -25.78
N LEU A 150 3.88 -3.82 -26.53
CA LEU A 150 2.49 -3.53 -26.17
C LEU A 150 2.15 -4.24 -24.86
N PHE A 151 1.41 -3.55 -24.00
CA PHE A 151 0.90 -4.16 -22.78
C PHE A 151 -0.17 -5.19 -23.11
N THR A 152 -0.10 -6.34 -22.43
CA THR A 152 -1.13 -7.37 -22.52
C THR A 152 -2.40 -6.91 -21.81
N ASP A 153 -3.55 -7.50 -22.14
CA ASP A 153 -4.83 -7.19 -21.49
C ASP A 153 -4.75 -7.28 -19.95
N SER A 154 -3.97 -8.23 -19.44
CA SER A 154 -3.72 -8.37 -18.01
C SER A 154 -2.96 -7.17 -17.40
N ILE A 155 -1.99 -6.60 -18.11
CA ILE A 155 -1.29 -5.39 -17.64
C ILE A 155 -2.24 -4.19 -17.73
N ILE A 156 -2.99 -4.06 -18.82
CA ILE A 156 -3.94 -2.95 -19.04
C ILE A 156 -4.97 -2.89 -17.90
N GLN A 157 -5.55 -4.03 -17.50
CA GLN A 157 -6.48 -4.09 -16.37
C GLN A 157 -5.90 -3.61 -15.04
N ASN A 158 -4.58 -3.67 -14.88
CA ASN A 158 -3.89 -3.22 -13.68
C ASN A 158 -3.40 -1.78 -13.76
N LEU A 159 -3.63 -1.04 -14.85
CA LEU A 159 -3.27 0.38 -14.95
C LEU A 159 -4.17 1.30 -14.11
N ALA A 160 -5.33 0.82 -13.67
CA ALA A 160 -6.20 1.54 -12.76
C ALA A 160 -5.49 1.83 -11.42
N THR A 161 -5.70 3.03 -10.87
CA THR A 161 -5.05 3.52 -9.63
C THR A 161 -5.07 2.52 -8.48
N GLU A 162 -6.18 1.81 -8.30
CA GLU A 162 -6.38 0.83 -7.24
C GLU A 162 -5.58 -0.48 -7.41
N ASN A 163 -5.16 -0.81 -8.62
CA ASN A 163 -4.46 -2.05 -8.97
C ASN A 163 -3.04 -1.82 -9.49
N PHE A 164 -2.65 -0.56 -9.67
CA PHE A 164 -1.37 -0.16 -10.25
C PHE A 164 -0.19 -0.73 -9.48
N TYR A 165 -0.21 -0.67 -8.14
CA TYR A 165 0.78 -1.32 -7.29
C TYR A 165 0.27 -2.62 -6.70
N LYS A 166 1.14 -3.63 -6.67
CA LYS A 166 0.92 -4.92 -6.00
C LYS A 166 2.11 -5.26 -5.12
N GLY A 167 1.85 -5.41 -3.84
CA GLY A 167 2.86 -5.75 -2.86
C GLY A 167 2.31 -5.68 -1.44
N GLN A 168 3.11 -6.18 -0.51
CA GLN A 168 2.82 -6.21 0.91
C GLN A 168 4.06 -5.77 1.68
N TRP A 169 3.89 -5.42 2.95
CA TRP A 169 5.00 -5.17 3.83
C TRP A 169 5.82 -6.44 4.06
N GLN A 170 7.12 -6.27 4.28
CA GLN A 170 8.04 -7.35 4.57
C GLN A 170 9.01 -6.92 5.67
N THR A 171 9.42 -7.87 6.51
CA THR A 171 10.64 -7.68 7.33
C THR A 171 11.87 -7.52 6.43
N CYS A 172 12.91 -6.82 6.90
CA CYS A 172 14.16 -6.69 6.15
C CYS A 172 15.05 -7.92 6.37
N ASP A 173 15.16 -8.76 5.35
CA ASP A 173 15.96 -9.99 5.33
C ASP A 173 16.70 -10.16 4.00
N SER A 174 17.41 -11.28 3.81
CA SER A 174 18.16 -11.57 2.57
C SER A 174 17.29 -11.68 1.31
N ASN A 175 15.98 -11.89 1.45
CA ASN A 175 15.06 -12.01 0.32
C ASN A 175 14.44 -10.65 -0.04
N SER A 176 13.90 -9.93 0.95
CA SER A 176 13.23 -8.64 0.72
C SER A 176 14.21 -7.52 0.40
N PHE A 177 15.40 -7.51 1.03
CA PHE A 177 16.40 -6.48 0.72
C PHE A 177 16.88 -6.57 -0.73
N LYS A 178 16.91 -7.78 -1.32
CA LYS A 178 17.47 -8.05 -2.65
C LYS A 178 16.85 -7.18 -3.75
N THR A 179 15.55 -6.93 -3.66
CA THR A 179 14.80 -6.14 -4.63
C THR A 179 14.56 -4.70 -4.19
N MET A 180 14.85 -4.38 -2.92
CA MET A 180 14.70 -3.04 -2.37
C MET A 180 15.65 -2.05 -3.05
N SER A 181 15.21 -0.79 -3.16
CA SER A 181 16.06 0.32 -3.55
C SER A 181 17.34 0.37 -2.72
N ALA A 182 18.50 0.39 -3.37
CA ALA A 182 19.79 0.46 -2.70
C ALA A 182 19.95 1.77 -1.93
N VAL A 183 19.60 2.90 -2.56
CA VAL A 183 19.65 4.23 -1.93
C VAL A 183 18.76 4.25 -0.68
N ALA A 184 17.51 3.78 -0.79
CA ALA A 184 16.59 3.76 0.33
C ALA A 184 17.07 2.82 1.45
N TYR A 185 17.58 1.63 1.08
CA TYR A 185 18.07 0.64 2.05
C TYR A 185 19.21 1.21 2.89
N TYR A 186 20.26 1.75 2.27
CA TYR A 186 21.40 2.29 3.01
C TYR A 186 21.01 3.48 3.88
N PHE A 187 20.16 4.38 3.36
CA PHE A 187 19.59 5.46 4.16
C PHE A 187 18.83 4.94 5.39
N GLY A 188 17.92 3.99 5.20
CA GLY A 188 17.10 3.46 6.28
C GLY A 188 17.90 2.66 7.30
N LYS A 189 18.93 1.93 6.83
CA LYS A 189 19.86 1.20 7.69
C LYS A 189 20.65 2.16 8.57
N GLU A 190 21.31 3.14 7.96
CA GLU A 190 22.09 4.16 8.67
C GLU A 190 21.22 4.89 9.70
N LEU A 191 19.98 5.24 9.33
CA LEU A 191 19.05 5.88 10.25
C LEU A 191 18.71 4.95 11.41
N ALA A 192 18.23 3.73 11.15
CA ALA A 192 17.81 2.79 12.17
C ALA A 192 18.93 2.45 13.17
N GLU A 193 20.17 2.29 12.70
CA GLU A 193 21.36 2.02 13.51
C GLU A 193 21.73 3.20 14.41
N ASN A 194 21.62 4.44 13.91
CA ASN A 194 22.02 5.64 14.65
C ASN A 194 20.98 6.12 15.67
N ILE A 195 19.68 6.03 15.36
CA ILE A 195 18.62 6.57 16.24
C ILE A 195 17.86 5.50 17.03
N ASN A 196 18.12 4.21 16.77
CA ASN A 196 17.49 3.06 17.43
C ASN A 196 15.94 3.14 17.46
N ILE A 197 15.36 3.60 16.35
CA ILE A 197 13.91 3.70 16.13
C ILE A 197 13.58 2.86 14.89
N PRO A 198 12.46 2.11 14.90
CA PRO A 198 12.04 1.38 13.71
C PRO A 198 11.87 2.30 12.49
N VAL A 199 12.33 1.86 11.33
CA VAL A 199 12.26 2.61 10.07
C VAL A 199 11.48 1.81 9.03
N GLY A 200 10.42 2.42 8.50
CA GLY A 200 9.64 1.84 7.41
C GLY A 200 9.94 2.56 6.11
N LEU A 201 10.37 1.82 5.09
CA LEU A 201 10.67 2.36 3.77
C LEU A 201 9.56 1.98 2.79
N ILE A 202 8.92 2.99 2.21
CA ILE A 202 7.88 2.84 1.19
C ILE A 202 8.46 3.23 -0.15
N ASN A 203 8.89 2.26 -0.95
CA ASN A 203 9.43 2.51 -2.28
C ASN A 203 8.34 2.42 -3.34
N ILE A 204 8.05 3.56 -3.98
CA ILE A 204 7.09 3.65 -5.09
C ILE A 204 7.73 4.31 -6.33
N SER A 205 9.06 4.37 -6.41
CA SER A 205 9.77 4.89 -7.58
C SER A 205 9.46 4.10 -8.86
N ILE A 206 9.50 4.77 -10.01
CA ILE A 206 9.23 4.18 -11.33
C ILE A 206 10.37 4.55 -12.29
N GLY A 207 11.14 3.57 -12.76
CA GLY A 207 12.19 3.77 -13.73
C GLY A 207 11.70 4.44 -15.02
N GLY A 208 12.38 5.50 -15.47
CA GLY A 208 12.04 6.22 -16.69
C GLY A 208 10.82 7.14 -16.59
N ALA A 209 10.20 7.27 -15.42
CA ALA A 209 9.10 8.21 -15.23
C ALA A 209 9.59 9.67 -15.38
N PRO A 210 9.03 10.46 -16.31
CA PRO A 210 9.38 11.86 -16.43
C PRO A 210 8.79 12.65 -15.24
N LEU A 211 9.37 13.83 -14.96
CA LEU A 211 8.97 14.64 -13.80
C LEU A 211 7.46 14.97 -13.81
N GLU A 212 6.90 15.18 -14.98
CA GLU A 212 5.50 15.54 -15.18
C GLU A 212 4.52 14.47 -14.67
N THR A 213 4.95 13.21 -14.53
CA THR A 213 4.16 12.14 -13.92
C THR A 213 3.84 12.43 -12.44
N PHE A 214 4.71 13.19 -11.76
CA PHE A 214 4.58 13.55 -10.35
C PHE A 214 3.92 14.93 -10.14
N ILE A 215 3.55 15.63 -11.21
CA ILE A 215 2.85 16.92 -11.15
C ILE A 215 1.33 16.67 -11.18
N SER A 216 0.59 17.42 -10.36
CA SER A 216 -0.87 17.33 -10.32
C SER A 216 -1.49 17.75 -11.66
N ASN A 217 -2.62 17.16 -12.02
CA ASN A 217 -3.35 17.53 -13.23
C ASN A 217 -3.72 19.02 -13.24
N GLU A 218 -4.04 19.59 -12.07
CA GLU A 218 -4.32 21.01 -11.91
C GLU A 218 -3.10 21.88 -12.25
N ALA A 219 -1.92 21.55 -11.73
CA ALA A 219 -0.70 22.29 -12.03
C ALA A 219 -0.29 22.17 -13.50
N LEU A 220 -0.48 20.99 -14.12
CA LEU A 220 -0.23 20.80 -15.56
C LEU A 220 -1.20 21.62 -16.42
N LYS A 221 -2.48 21.66 -16.05
CA LYS A 221 -3.52 22.44 -16.76
C LYS A 221 -3.20 23.93 -16.76
N ASN A 222 -2.66 24.44 -15.65
CA ASN A 222 -2.34 25.85 -15.47
C ASN A 222 -0.98 26.25 -16.07
N SER A 223 -0.23 25.32 -16.68
CA SER A 223 1.03 25.60 -17.36
C SER A 223 0.82 25.74 -18.87
N GLN A 224 1.18 26.89 -19.44
CA GLN A 224 1.14 27.12 -20.89
C GLN A 224 1.97 26.10 -21.68
N GLN A 225 3.08 25.62 -21.11
CA GLN A 225 3.97 24.65 -21.77
C GLN A 225 3.46 23.20 -21.67
N PHE A 226 2.72 22.86 -20.61
CA PHE A 226 2.36 21.46 -20.30
C PHE A 226 0.86 21.14 -20.42
N ALA A 227 0.00 22.14 -20.64
CA ALA A 227 -1.46 21.94 -20.78
C ALA A 227 -1.84 20.93 -21.88
N ASP A 228 -1.10 20.90 -23.00
CA ASP A 228 -1.36 19.95 -24.09
C ASP A 228 -0.90 18.52 -23.78
N LYS A 229 0.04 18.32 -22.84
CA LYS A 229 0.38 16.98 -22.34
C LYS A 229 -0.76 16.40 -21.51
N LEU A 230 -1.51 17.22 -20.78
CA LEU A 230 -2.67 16.77 -20.01
C LEU A 230 -3.76 16.17 -20.92
N LYS A 231 -3.99 16.76 -22.09
CA LYS A 231 -4.97 16.22 -23.06
C LYS A 231 -4.64 14.79 -23.49
N ARG A 232 -3.36 14.48 -23.71
CA ARG A 232 -2.89 13.12 -24.03
C ARG A 232 -3.06 12.18 -22.83
N ARG A 233 -2.66 12.62 -21.63
CA ARG A 233 -2.80 11.85 -20.38
C ARG A 233 -4.25 11.44 -20.08
N LEU A 234 -5.22 12.30 -20.40
CA LEU A 234 -6.64 12.04 -20.17
C LEU A 234 -7.32 11.27 -21.32
N ALA A 235 -6.72 11.24 -22.51
CA ALA A 235 -7.25 10.47 -23.64
C ALA A 235 -6.96 8.96 -23.51
N ASP A 236 -5.97 8.59 -22.71
CA ASP A 236 -5.54 7.22 -22.45
C ASP A 236 -6.17 6.61 -21.16
N GLN A 237 -7.13 7.31 -20.53
CA GLN A 237 -7.88 6.87 -19.34
C GLN A 237 -9.33 6.55 -19.70
#